data_AF-A0AAF0J2U8-F1
#
_entry.id   AF-A0AAF0J2U8-F1
#
_cell.length_a   1.000
_cell.length_b   1.000
_cell.length_c   1.000
_cell.angle_alpha   90.00
_cell.angle_beta   90.00
_cell.angle_gamma   90.00
#
_symmetry.space_group_name_H-M   'P 1'
#
loop_
_entity.id
_entity.type
_entity.pdbx_description
1 polymer ?
#
loop_
_entity_poly.entity_id
_entity_poly.type
_entity_poly.pdbx_seq_one_letter_code
_entity_poly.pdbx_strand_id
1 'polypeptide(L)'
;MPGTYLSPAHTRPTTTLREVANLLYLVDPTLSRPMTTHDFRVVYMDAETDRYEADRPVYGVTRIPASAVASLLAPRDGSADTSQKASAAEHAASRTLQQLRVRDDTILECALDAAPIAARRERSPPRRGRRYRH
;
A
#
# COMPACT_ATOMS: atom_id res chain seq x y z
N MET A 1 -12.14 13.05 0.25
CA MET A 1 -11.30 11.89 0.60
C MET A 1 -10.25 12.40 1.56
N PRO A 2 -10.27 12.05 2.86
CA PRO A 2 -9.20 12.42 3.76
C PRO A 2 -8.03 11.45 3.54
N GLY A 3 -6.95 11.93 2.93
CA GLY A 3 -5.68 11.22 2.92
C GLY A 3 -4.99 11.44 4.27
N THR A 4 -4.71 10.37 5.00
CA THR A 4 -3.97 10.46 6.26
C THR A 4 -2.49 10.57 5.94
N TYR A 5 -1.91 11.75 6.18
CA TYR A 5 -0.49 12.03 5.94
C TYR A 5 0.35 11.53 7.12
N LEU A 6 1.15 10.48 6.91
CA LEU A 6 2.18 10.10 7.88
C LEU A 6 3.42 10.99 7.65
N SER A 7 3.77 11.82 8.64
CA SER A 7 5.04 12.55 8.60
C SER A 7 6.23 11.59 8.70
N PRO A 8 7.30 11.76 7.88
CA PRO A 8 8.44 10.84 7.79
C PRO A 8 9.33 10.78 9.06
N ALA A 9 9.07 11.60 10.08
CA ALA A 9 9.95 11.80 11.23
C ALA A 9 10.16 10.58 12.16
N HIS A 10 9.43 9.48 11.98
CA HIS A 10 9.54 8.28 12.84
C HIS A 10 9.86 6.99 12.09
N THR A 11 10.04 7.04 10.77
CA THR A 11 10.25 5.83 9.97
C THR A 11 11.71 5.68 9.60
N ARG A 12 12.37 4.67 10.15
CA ARG A 12 13.76 4.34 9.79
C ARG A 12 13.76 3.67 8.41
N PRO A 13 14.88 3.69 7.66
CA PRO A 13 15.00 2.97 6.39
C PRO A 13 14.67 1.48 6.49
N THR A 14 14.92 0.90 7.67
CA THR A 14 14.63 -0.50 8.02
C THR A 14 13.18 -0.77 8.38
N THR A 15 12.35 0.27 8.51
CA THR A 15 10.93 0.11 8.87
C THR A 15 10.21 -0.68 7.80
N THR A 16 9.49 -1.72 8.21
CA THR A 16 8.72 -2.60 7.31
C THR A 16 7.32 -2.05 7.05
N LEU A 17 6.69 -2.46 5.95
CA LEU A 17 5.30 -2.10 5.67
C LEU A 17 4.33 -2.59 6.75
N ARG A 18 4.63 -3.72 7.40
CA ARG A 18 3.85 -4.18 8.57
C ARG A 18 3.97 -3.22 9.75
N GLU A 19 5.17 -2.73 10.02
CA GLU A 19 5.38 -1.73 11.07
C GLU A 19 4.65 -0.42 10.74
N VAL A 20 4.64 0.00 9.47
CA VAL A 20 3.81 1.15 9.03
C VAL A 20 2.32 0.89 9.29
N ALA A 21 1.82 -0.30 8.95
CA ALA A 21 0.43 -0.67 9.25
C ALA A 21 0.14 -0.67 10.78
N ASN A 22 1.11 -1.05 11.60
CA ASN A 22 1.02 -0.95 13.07
C ASN A 22 1.02 0.52 13.54
N LEU A 23 1.82 1.39 12.94
CA LEU A 23 1.80 2.83 13.23
C LEU A 23 0.44 3.44 12.88
N LEU A 24 -0.18 3.06 11.74
CA LEU A 24 -1.53 3.51 11.39
C LEU A 24 -2.57 3.14 12.46
N TYR A 25 -2.45 1.95 13.06
CA TYR A 25 -3.32 1.55 14.18
C TYR A 25 -3.09 2.40 15.44
N LEU A 26 -1.84 2.77 15.73
CA LEU A 26 -1.53 3.65 16.87
C LEU A 26 -2.09 5.06 16.68
N VAL A 27 -2.16 5.55 15.43
CA VAL A 27 -2.78 6.84 15.10
C VAL A 27 -4.30 6.75 15.22
N ASP A 28 -4.91 5.74 14.59
CA ASP A 28 -6.35 5.51 14.65
C ASP A 28 -6.67 4.01 14.48
N PRO A 29 -7.18 3.34 15.52
CA PRO A 29 -7.57 1.93 15.47
C PRO A 29 -8.63 1.60 14.42
N THR A 30 -9.45 2.57 14.02
CA THR A 30 -10.50 2.38 13.02
C THR A 30 -9.94 2.26 11.61
N LEU A 31 -8.75 2.84 11.35
CA LEU A 31 -8.07 2.79 10.06
C LEU A 31 -7.35 1.46 9.82
N SER A 32 -6.82 0.83 10.86
CA SER A 32 -5.99 -0.37 10.71
C SER A 32 -6.39 -1.44 11.72
N ARG A 33 -7.36 -2.29 11.35
CA ARG A 33 -7.72 -3.47 12.15
C ARG A 33 -6.73 -4.62 11.88
N PRO A 34 -6.71 -5.69 12.69
CA PRO A 34 -5.76 -6.79 12.53
C PRO A 34 -5.68 -7.37 11.11
N MET A 35 -6.83 -7.48 10.44
CA MET A 35 -6.98 -8.06 9.10
C MET A 35 -7.28 -7.03 8.01
N THR A 36 -7.25 -5.73 8.34
CA THR A 36 -7.39 -4.69 7.30
C THR A 36 -6.25 -4.86 6.31
N THR A 37 -6.60 -4.88 5.04
CA THR A 37 -5.61 -4.97 3.97
C THR A 37 -5.16 -3.57 3.60
N HIS A 38 -3.84 -3.37 3.58
CA HIS A 38 -3.20 -2.12 3.24
C HIS A 38 -2.42 -2.31 1.95
N ASP A 39 -2.74 -1.48 0.96
CA ASP A 39 -1.99 -1.41 -0.28
C ASP A 39 -1.14 -0.13 -0.24
N PHE A 40 0.17 -0.29 -0.35
CA PHE A 40 1.12 0.81 -0.23
C PHE A 40 1.75 1.14 -1.58
N ARG A 41 1.84 2.43 -1.92
CA ARG A 41 2.61 2.88 -3.08
C ARG A 41 3.40 4.14 -2.76
N VAL A 42 4.56 4.27 -3.39
CA VAL A 42 5.39 5.47 -3.29
C VAL A 42 4.95 6.43 -4.36
N VAL A 43 4.62 7.65 -3.95
CA VAL A 43 4.27 8.76 -4.83
C VAL A 43 5.40 9.78 -4.76
N TYR A 44 5.92 10.19 -5.91
CA TYR A 44 7.04 11.11 -6.03
C TYR A 44 6.73 12.19 -7.06
N MET A 45 7.37 13.35 -6.95
CA MET A 45 7.33 14.36 -8.00
C MET A 45 8.36 13.98 -9.07
N ASP A 46 7.91 13.75 -10.30
CA ASP A 46 8.80 13.63 -11.46
C ASP A 46 9.24 15.03 -11.88
N ALA A 47 10.54 15.30 -11.75
CA ALA A 47 11.15 16.58 -12.09
C ALA A 47 11.17 16.87 -13.59
N GLU A 48 11.10 15.85 -14.45
CA GLU A 48 11.10 16.04 -15.91
C GLU A 48 9.73 16.48 -16.42
N THR A 49 8.66 15.90 -15.87
CA THR A 49 7.28 16.19 -16.30
C THR A 49 6.52 17.16 -15.39
N ASP A 50 7.12 17.54 -14.24
CA ASP A 50 6.53 18.37 -13.18
C ASP A 50 5.17 17.82 -12.71
N ARG A 51 5.12 16.51 -12.49
CA ARG A 51 3.90 15.79 -12.10
C ARG A 51 4.18 14.75 -11.03
N TYR A 52 3.18 14.52 -10.20
CA TYR A 52 3.19 13.38 -9.29
C TYR A 52 3.02 12.08 -10.08
N GLU A 53 3.98 11.18 -9.93
CA GLU A 53 3.93 9.80 -10.39
C GLU A 53 3.93 8.84 -9.20
N ALA A 54 3.56 7.58 -9.45
CA ALA A 54 3.48 6.57 -8.42
C ALA A 54 4.07 5.24 -8.88
N ASP A 55 4.83 4.61 -7.99
CA ASP A 55 5.31 3.25 -8.18
C ASP A 55 4.18 2.22 -8.14
N ARG A 56 4.48 1.00 -8.62
CA ARG A 56 3.56 -0.14 -8.51
C ARG A 56 3.24 -0.41 -7.03
N PRO A 57 1.95 -0.53 -6.66
CA PRO A 57 1.59 -0.81 -5.28
C PRO A 57 2.11 -2.17 -4.80
N VAL A 58 2.47 -2.22 -3.52
CA VAL A 58 2.63 -3.45 -2.75
C VAL A 58 1.29 -3.76 -2.10
N TYR A 59 0.68 -4.84 -2.56
CA TYR A 59 -0.66 -5.25 -2.17
C TYR A 59 -0.67 -6.15 -0.94
N GLY A 60 -1.80 -6.17 -0.23
CA GLY A 60 -2.11 -7.28 0.67
C GLY A 60 -1.44 -7.21 2.05
N VAL A 61 -0.94 -6.04 2.46
CA VAL A 61 -0.22 -5.92 3.73
C VAL A 61 -1.20 -5.89 4.90
N THR A 62 -0.99 -6.77 5.87
CA THR A 62 -1.80 -6.87 7.09
C THR A 62 -0.92 -6.71 8.33
N ARG A 63 -1.51 -6.26 9.43
CA ARG A 63 -0.80 -6.08 10.71
C ARG A 63 -0.37 -7.41 11.31
N ILE A 64 -1.22 -8.43 11.18
CA ILE A 64 -0.96 -9.77 11.71
C ILE A 64 -0.55 -10.69 10.56
N PRO A 65 0.48 -11.54 10.72
CA PRO A 65 0.81 -12.57 9.75
C PRO A 65 -0.38 -13.46 9.44
N ALA A 66 -0.65 -13.72 8.15
CA ALA A 66 -1.74 -14.61 7.74
C ALA A 66 -1.59 -16.02 8.33
N SER A 67 -0.35 -16.47 8.56
CA SER A 67 -0.02 -17.73 9.24
C SER A 67 -0.47 -17.76 10.69
N ALA A 68 -0.35 -16.66 11.43
CA ALA A 68 -0.79 -16.58 12.82
C ALA A 68 -2.32 -16.73 12.92
N VAL A 69 -3.05 -16.15 11.98
CA VAL A 69 -4.51 -16.28 11.90
C VAL A 69 -4.93 -17.67 11.41
N ALA A 70 -4.25 -18.22 10.40
CA ALA A 70 -4.50 -19.59 9.93
C ALA A 70 -4.32 -20.61 11.06
N SER A 71 -3.26 -20.46 11.88
CA SER A 71 -3.04 -21.32 13.05
C SER A 71 -4.15 -21.20 14.12
N LEU A 72 -4.77 -20.04 14.25
CA LEU A 72 -5.88 -19.81 15.18
C LEU A 72 -7.23 -20.31 14.63
N LEU A 73 -7.38 -20.33 13.30
CA LEU A 73 -8.65 -20.63 12.63
C LEU A 73 -8.73 -22.04 12.03
N ALA A 74 -7.64 -22.82 11.96
CA ALA A 74 -7.63 -24.09 11.22
C ALA A 74 -8.48 -25.20 11.86
N PRO A 75 -9.48 -25.77 11.13
CA PRO A 75 -9.66 -27.21 11.06
C PRO A 75 -8.66 -27.82 10.05
N ARG A 76 -8.42 -29.12 10.17
CA ARG A 76 -7.24 -29.88 9.69
C ARG A 76 -6.91 -29.89 8.18
N ASP A 77 -7.66 -29.23 7.31
CA ASP A 77 -7.51 -29.35 5.85
C ASP A 77 -7.02 -28.04 5.22
N GLY A 78 -5.69 -27.93 5.06
CA GLY A 78 -5.03 -26.78 4.43
C GLY A 78 -5.04 -26.86 2.90
N SER A 79 -5.71 -25.91 2.25
CA SER A 79 -5.63 -25.71 0.79
C SER A 79 -4.31 -25.03 0.38
N ALA A 80 -3.59 -25.60 -0.58
CA ALA A 80 -2.29 -25.11 -1.06
C ALA A 80 -2.34 -23.65 -1.58
N ASP A 81 -3.48 -23.20 -2.08
CA ASP A 81 -3.69 -21.84 -2.60
C ASP A 81 -3.65 -20.78 -1.47
N THR A 82 -4.15 -21.14 -0.28
CA THR A 82 -4.10 -20.27 0.91
C THR A 82 -2.68 -20.07 1.40
N SER A 83 -1.85 -21.11 1.35
CA SER A 83 -0.44 -21.05 1.76
C SER A 83 0.39 -20.15 0.84
N GLN A 84 0.15 -20.19 -0.47
CA GLN A 84 0.88 -19.34 -1.42
C GLN A 84 0.51 -17.86 -1.26
N LYS A 85 -0.78 -17.55 -1.09
CA LYS A 85 -1.25 -16.18 -0.83
C LYS A 85 -0.72 -15.64 0.49
N ALA A 86 -0.68 -16.45 1.55
CA ALA A 86 -0.12 -16.08 2.83
C ALA A 86 1.39 -15.77 2.73
N SER A 87 2.14 -16.56 1.97
CA SER A 87 3.57 -16.32 1.72
C SER A 87 3.81 -15.01 0.95
N ALA A 88 3.01 -14.74 -0.09
CA ALA A 88 3.12 -13.48 -0.85
C ALA A 88 2.81 -12.25 0.02
N ALA A 89 1.76 -12.32 0.83
CA ALA A 89 1.40 -11.26 1.77
C ALA A 89 2.48 -11.05 2.85
N GLU A 90 3.10 -12.13 3.33
CA GLU A 90 4.20 -12.06 4.29
C GLU A 90 5.42 -11.38 3.68
N HIS A 91 5.79 -11.78 2.46
CA HIS A 91 6.90 -11.16 1.74
C HIS A 91 6.64 -9.68 1.49
N ALA A 92 5.43 -9.32 1.06
CA ALA A 92 5.00 -7.94 0.88
C ALA A 92 5.13 -7.13 2.19
N ALA A 93 4.62 -7.67 3.29
CA ALA A 93 4.62 -7.01 4.59
C ALA A 93 6.03 -6.81 5.18
N SER A 94 6.97 -7.70 4.86
CA SER A 94 8.38 -7.61 5.27
C SER A 94 9.20 -6.60 4.45
N ARG A 95 8.65 -6.04 3.37
CA ARG A 95 9.39 -5.05 2.57
C ARG A 95 9.65 -3.80 3.38
N THR A 96 10.88 -3.32 3.32
CA THR A 96 11.28 -2.09 4.02
C THR A 96 11.05 -0.85 3.16
N LEU A 97 10.95 0.30 3.81
CA LEU A 97 10.87 1.59 3.13
C LEU A 97 12.09 1.85 2.23
N GLN A 98 13.28 1.39 2.63
CA GLN A 98 14.47 1.43 1.78
C GLN A 98 14.31 0.58 0.50
N GLN A 99 13.75 -0.62 0.61
CA GLN A 99 13.48 -1.49 -0.55
C GLN A 99 12.40 -0.95 -1.48
N LEU A 100 11.59 -0.01 -0.99
CA LEU A 100 10.60 0.75 -1.75
C LEU A 100 11.15 2.09 -2.25
N ARG A 101 12.41 2.41 -1.93
CA ARG A 101 13.06 3.67 -2.30
C ARG A 101 12.32 4.90 -1.77
N VAL A 102 11.64 4.76 -0.64
CA VAL A 102 11.04 5.90 0.07
C VAL A 102 12.16 6.82 0.55
N ARG A 103 12.03 8.10 0.24
CA ARG A 103 12.93 9.20 0.58
C ARG A 103 12.13 10.32 1.25
N ASP A 104 12.82 11.30 1.81
CA ASP A 104 12.22 12.41 2.54
C ASP A 104 11.29 13.29 1.68
N ASP A 105 11.50 13.31 0.35
CA ASP A 105 10.72 14.05 -0.64
C ASP A 105 9.57 13.23 -1.26
N THR A 106 9.39 11.99 -0.81
CA THR A 106 8.36 11.09 -1.33
C THR A 106 7.21 10.90 -0.34
N ILE A 107 6.02 10.62 -0.87
CA ILE A 107 4.83 10.34 -0.08
C ILE A 107 4.55 8.85 -0.14
N LEU A 108 4.37 8.22 1.03
CA LEU A 108 3.85 6.86 1.10
C LEU A 108 2.33 6.90 1.17
N GLU A 109 1.68 6.58 0.06
CA GLU A 109 0.22 6.46 0.01
C GLU A 109 -0.21 5.07 0.51
N CYS A 110 -1.25 5.04 1.33
CA CYS A 110 -1.86 3.80 1.82
C CYS A 110 -3.35 3.78 1.47
N ALA A 111 -3.78 2.76 0.74
CA ALA A 111 -5.19 2.47 0.49
C ALA A 111 -5.66 1.31 1.38
N LEU A 112 -6.79 1.51 2.07
CA LEU A 112 -7.39 0.54 2.98
C LEU A 112 -8.48 -0.25 2.28
N ASP A 113 -8.54 -1.57 2.54
CA ASP A 113 -9.55 -2.49 2.01
C ASP A 113 -9.80 -2.29 0.50
N ALA A 114 -8.73 -1.94 -0.24
CA ALA A 114 -8.80 -1.77 -1.67
C ALA A 114 -9.21 -3.12 -2.26
N ALA A 115 -10.48 -3.21 -2.67
CA ALA A 115 -10.97 -4.34 -3.44
C ALA A 115 -9.97 -4.64 -4.56
N PRO A 116 -9.69 -5.92 -4.89
CA PRO A 116 -8.75 -6.25 -5.96
C PRO A 116 -9.16 -5.43 -7.19
N ILE A 117 -8.32 -4.46 -7.56
CA ILE A 117 -8.66 -3.50 -8.60
C ILE A 117 -8.70 -4.31 -9.89
N ALA A 118 -9.90 -4.64 -10.35
CA ALA A 118 -10.12 -5.10 -11.71
C ALA A 118 -9.70 -3.96 -12.63
N ALA A 119 -8.42 -3.97 -13.04
CA ALA A 119 -7.78 -3.16 -14.08
C ALA A 119 -8.58 -1.90 -14.46
N ARG A 120 -8.80 -0.99 -13.51
CA ARG A 120 -9.54 0.24 -13.79
C ARG A 120 -8.55 1.17 -14.46
N ARG A 121 -8.46 1.06 -15.80
CA ARG A 121 -7.78 2.01 -16.68
C ARG A 121 -8.09 3.41 -16.17
N GLU A 122 -7.09 4.07 -15.60
CA GLU A 122 -7.13 5.49 -15.30
C GLU A 122 -7.39 6.21 -16.62
N ARG A 123 -8.64 6.63 -16.83
CA ARG A 123 -8.99 7.53 -17.92
C ARG A 123 -8.31 8.86 -17.61
N SER A 124 -7.21 9.11 -18.30
CA SER A 124 -6.67 10.45 -18.45
C SER A 124 -7.80 11.41 -18.83
N PRO A 125 -7.87 12.63 -18.25
CA PRO A 125 -8.93 13.57 -18.57
C PRO A 125 -8.84 13.99 -20.05
N PRO A 126 -9.98 14.25 -20.72
CA PRO A 126 -9.99 14.63 -22.13
C PRO A 126 -9.24 15.96 -22.29
N ARG A 127 -8.19 15.94 -23.13
CA ARG A 127 -7.51 17.15 -23.58
C ARG A 127 -8.54 18.04 -24.28
N ARG A 128 -8.99 19.12 -23.62
CA ARG A 128 -9.71 20.21 -24.28
C ARG A 128 -8.73 20.92 -25.22
N GLY A 129 -8.74 20.49 -26.48
CA GLY A 129 -8.04 21.14 -27.58
C GLY A 129 -8.50 22.59 -27.72
N ARG A 130 -7.51 23.47 -27.72
CA ARG A 130 -7.59 24.91 -27.97
C ARG A 130 -8.31 25.20 -29.29
N ARG A 131 -9.22 26.17 -29.26
CA ARG A 131 -9.81 26.83 -30.43
C ARG A 131 -8.70 27.38 -31.33
N TYR A 132 -8.78 27.12 -32.63
CA TYR A 132 -8.23 28.02 -33.65
C TYR A 132 -9.37 28.50 -34.54
N ARG A 133 -9.50 29.83 -34.62
CA ARG A 133 -10.25 30.57 -35.63
C ARG A 133 -9.53 30.42 -36.97
N HIS A 134 -10.30 30.30 -38.05
CA HIS A 134 -10.04 31.01 -39.29
C HIS A 134 -11.39 31.41 -39.89
#